data_AF-A0A848D2E5-F1
#
_entry.id   AF-A0A848D2E5-F1
#
_cell.length_a   1.000
_cell.length_b   1.000
_cell.length_c   1.000
_cell.angle_alpha   90.00
_cell.angle_beta   90.00
_cell.angle_gamma   90.00
#
_symmetry.space_group_name_H-M   'P 1'
#
loop_
_entity.id
_entity.type
_entity.pdbx_description
1 polymer ?
#
loop_
_entity_poly.entity_id
_entity_poly.type
_entity_poly.pdbx_seq_one_letter_code
_entity_poly.pdbx_strand_id
1 'polypeptide(L)'
;MAVMMGLEGRWPWMIMVIPGLLGCLASAALMFDNMRDETHRSGDVDEAAQVPSLEHTPPVRPDDLPQPPVLEDMLTGGDDPLAWRVFVRRWMDGPTLRVPVGCAHDGHTMRLDIGKQGPHALVAGTTGSGKSVLLQAWCLALASANPPSRLNFVFLDFKGGATFHHLATLPHCVGNVSDLDLAHATRALIALERELRRREQLVAQAGCTALDELDNPPPRLVIVADEFHAVRAMLPDYLDRVTRITSLGRSLGMHLIACTQNPLGQVSADMKANISLHVCLRVNDAVQSSEMLGSGVGQAISPRCPGAAYGYDGDCLQPFRCCAIGDIRRLTRQIMLACRFVGEHQPAPLFSSPLPDVVDVLPITPDPRSVVDDVAMAVSIGIEDDDTVWHVARLRLDRGNIAIIGRSGGGRSSVLGLVADEARRVGLRVMDVCDTAWRDMPPLPRVPHMSPGRHRHGIRELWVADDADELLDPLNDDPAAVRLRAGLRDGNVTVALVAGTARHISVQDAPIRIVFPTGDRAHDVMLGIPPAMLSKLSHDDYAVDGRCVLLDGARASITQCLRYQHLQNDDISVGATS
;
A
#
# COMPACT_ATOMS: atom_id res chain seq x y z
N MET A 1 29.44 42.59 27.98
CA MET A 1 28.52 43.42 27.16
C MET A 1 28.10 44.70 27.90
N ALA A 2 27.50 44.64 29.09
CA ALA A 2 27.10 45.83 29.87
C ALA A 2 28.27 46.78 30.22
N VAL A 3 29.46 46.23 30.50
CA VAL A 3 30.69 47.02 30.78
C VAL A 3 31.15 47.83 29.55
N MET A 4 31.07 47.26 28.35
CA MET A 4 31.39 47.95 27.09
C MET A 4 30.38 49.07 26.81
N MET A 5 29.08 48.83 27.07
CA MET A 5 28.03 49.84 26.90
C MET A 5 28.15 51.03 27.87
N GLY A 6 28.75 50.82 29.06
CA GLY A 6 29.03 51.89 30.02
C GLY A 6 30.20 52.78 29.62
N LEU A 7 31.23 52.20 28.98
CA LEU A 7 32.37 52.95 28.46
C LEU A 7 31.98 53.83 27.25
N GLU A 8 30.95 53.44 26.50
CA GLU A 8 30.45 54.18 25.33
C GLU A 8 29.36 55.23 25.67
N GLY A 9 29.03 55.44 26.95
CA GLY A 9 28.07 56.47 27.37
C GLY A 9 26.60 56.21 26.98
N ARG A 10 26.24 54.97 26.63
CA ARG A 10 24.89 54.58 26.17
C ARG A 10 23.97 54.21 27.34
N TRP A 11 23.83 55.13 28.30
CA TRP A 11 23.10 54.96 29.55
C TRP A 11 21.62 54.51 29.42
N PRO A 12 20.83 54.96 28.42
CA PRO A 12 19.41 54.56 28.33
C PRO A 12 19.21 53.05 28.12
N TRP A 13 20.13 52.42 27.39
CA TRP A 13 20.07 50.98 27.09
C TRP A 13 20.53 50.11 28.25
N MET A 14 21.42 50.65 29.10
CA MET A 14 21.88 49.95 30.30
C MET A 14 20.74 49.75 31.32
N ILE A 15 19.84 50.73 31.42
CA ILE A 15 18.65 50.67 32.30
C ILE A 15 17.72 49.51 31.92
N MET A 16 17.64 49.13 30.64
CA MET A 16 16.84 47.95 30.23
C MET A 16 17.49 46.61 30.57
N VAL A 17 18.82 46.53 30.63
CA VAL A 17 19.55 45.25 30.77
C VAL A 17 19.83 44.92 32.23
N ILE A 18 19.98 45.93 33.10
CA ILE A 18 20.28 45.75 34.53
C ILE A 18 19.24 44.90 35.28
N PRO A 19 17.92 45.07 35.10
CA PRO A 19 16.92 44.25 35.80
C PRO A 19 17.03 42.76 35.46
N GLY A 20 17.33 42.42 34.20
CA GLY A 20 17.50 41.03 33.75
C GLY A 20 18.74 40.38 34.36
N LEU A 21 19.85 41.12 34.45
CA LEU A 21 21.07 40.62 35.10
C LEU A 21 20.90 40.42 36.61
N LEU A 22 20.17 41.32 37.27
CA LEU A 22 19.80 41.18 38.70
C LEU A 22 18.89 39.96 38.92
N GLY A 23 17.93 39.71 38.02
CA GLY A 23 17.08 38.52 38.06
C GLY A 23 17.87 37.22 37.93
N CYS A 24 18.83 37.15 36.99
CA CYS A 24 19.69 35.97 36.83
C CYS A 24 20.59 35.74 38.05
N LEU A 25 21.13 36.80 38.66
CA LEU A 25 21.94 36.69 39.88
C LEU A 25 21.11 36.22 41.08
N ALA A 26 19.88 36.72 41.24
CA ALA A 26 18.98 36.28 42.30
C ALA A 26 18.57 34.81 42.12
N SER A 27 18.30 34.38 40.88
CA SER A 27 17.95 32.98 40.58
C SER A 27 19.14 32.03 40.81
N ALA A 28 20.35 32.46 40.49
CA ALA A 28 21.57 31.70 40.80
C ALA A 28 21.83 31.63 42.31
N ALA A 29 21.60 32.71 43.05
CA ALA A 29 21.75 32.73 44.51
C ALA A 29 20.75 31.78 45.20
N LEU A 30 19.48 31.77 44.76
CA LEU A 30 18.46 30.84 45.26
C LEU A 30 18.79 29.37 44.95
N MET A 31 19.38 29.10 43.78
CA MET A 31 19.84 27.76 43.42
C MET A 31 21.02 27.29 44.31
N PHE A 32 21.95 28.19 44.65
CA PHE A 32 23.05 27.89 45.56
C PHE A 32 22.60 27.72 47.02
N ASP A 33 21.57 28.44 47.45
CA ASP A 33 20.98 28.25 48.79
C ASP A 33 20.24 26.90 48.88
N ASN A 34 19.47 26.53 47.85
CA ASN A 34 18.84 25.20 47.78
C ASN A 34 19.86 24.05 47.78
N MET A 35 21.01 24.19 47.10
CA MET A 35 22.07 23.18 47.14
C MET A 35 22.79 23.11 48.50
N ARG A 36 22.80 24.20 49.28
CA ARG A 36 23.33 24.20 50.65
C ARG A 36 22.35 23.58 51.65
N ASP A 37 21.05 23.76 51.45
CA ASP A 37 20.02 23.10 52.25
C ASP A 37 19.95 21.59 51.99
N GLU A 38 20.22 21.13 50.75
CA GLU A 38 20.29 19.69 50.43
C GLU A 38 21.50 18.99 51.08
N THR A 39 22.61 19.70 51.27
CA THR A 39 23.82 19.15 51.91
C THR A 39 23.77 19.19 53.44
N HIS A 40 22.93 20.05 54.04
CA HIS A 40 22.66 20.06 55.48
C HIS A 40 21.50 19.16 55.92
N ARG A 41 20.57 18.78 55.03
CA ARG A 41 19.48 17.82 55.31
C ARG A 41 19.88 16.35 55.24
N SER A 42 21.06 16.03 54.71
CA SER A 42 21.56 14.65 54.61
C SER A 42 22.28 14.15 55.88
N GLY A 43 22.24 14.90 56.99
CA GLY A 43 23.03 14.62 58.21
C GLY A 43 22.26 14.15 59.44
N ASP A 44 20.93 14.24 59.49
CA ASP A 44 20.13 13.88 60.67
C ASP A 44 18.79 13.29 60.22
N VAL A 45 18.70 11.95 60.15
CA VAL A 45 17.60 11.08 60.64
C VAL A 45 18.09 9.64 60.43
N ASP A 46 18.85 9.14 61.39
CA ASP A 46 18.85 7.72 61.73
C ASP A 46 17.53 7.43 62.47
N GLU A 47 17.00 6.23 62.22
CA GLU A 47 15.82 5.58 62.83
C GLU A 47 14.41 5.95 62.29
N ALA A 48 13.74 4.88 61.82
CA ALA A 48 12.30 4.71 61.57
C ALA A 48 11.72 5.16 60.22
N ALA A 49 12.00 4.38 59.15
CA ALA A 49 11.00 3.86 58.22
C ALA A 49 11.66 2.91 57.19
N GLN A 50 11.72 1.61 57.52
CA GLN A 50 12.06 0.58 56.54
C GLN A 50 10.91 0.42 55.54
N VAL A 51 11.02 1.12 54.41
CA VAL A 51 10.45 0.66 53.14
C VAL A 51 11.47 -0.32 52.55
N PRO A 52 11.08 -1.52 52.08
CA PRO A 52 12.06 -2.47 51.57
C PRO A 52 12.74 -1.86 50.35
N SER A 53 14.03 -1.59 50.48
CA SER A 53 14.93 -1.38 49.36
C SER A 53 14.83 -2.61 48.46
N LEU A 54 14.28 -2.42 47.26
CA LEU A 54 14.42 -3.39 46.17
C LEU A 54 15.93 -3.65 46.00
N GLU A 55 16.37 -4.85 46.38
CA GLU A 55 17.66 -5.39 45.99
C GLU A 55 17.84 -5.12 44.50
N HIS A 56 18.73 -4.21 44.14
CA HIS A 56 19.19 -4.06 42.77
C HIS A 56 20.08 -5.27 42.46
N THR A 57 19.45 -6.42 42.21
CA THR A 57 20.04 -7.41 41.33
C THR A 57 20.30 -6.68 40.02
N PRO A 58 21.53 -6.68 39.47
CA PRO A 58 21.78 -6.07 38.17
C PRO A 58 20.76 -6.67 37.18
N PRO A 59 20.11 -5.86 36.33
CA PRO A 59 19.12 -6.37 35.39
C PRO A 59 19.76 -7.50 34.59
N VAL A 60 19.12 -8.67 34.61
CA VAL A 60 19.58 -9.86 33.90
C VAL A 60 19.91 -9.45 32.49
N ARG A 61 21.16 -9.68 32.07
CA ARG A 61 21.54 -9.31 30.71
C ARG A 61 20.93 -10.32 29.75
N PRO A 62 20.37 -9.87 28.60
CA PRO A 62 19.92 -10.76 27.54
C PRO A 62 21.00 -11.73 27.03
N ASP A 63 22.27 -11.40 27.26
CA ASP A 63 23.43 -12.21 26.92
C ASP A 63 23.57 -13.46 27.81
N ASP A 64 23.04 -13.41 29.03
CA ASP A 64 23.10 -14.50 30.02
C ASP A 64 21.91 -15.46 29.88
N LEU A 65 20.98 -15.17 28.97
CA LEU A 65 19.80 -15.99 28.72
C LEU A 65 20.15 -17.28 27.96
N PRO A 66 19.28 -18.31 28.02
CA PRO A 66 19.47 -19.56 27.30
C PRO A 66 19.66 -19.36 25.79
N GLN A 67 20.17 -20.41 25.13
CA GLN A 67 20.24 -20.45 23.67
C GLN A 67 18.88 -20.12 23.04
N PRO A 68 18.85 -19.45 21.87
CA PRO A 68 17.62 -19.02 21.25
C PRO A 68 16.72 -20.23 20.98
N PRO A 69 15.48 -20.25 21.49
CA PRO A 69 14.55 -21.34 21.21
C PRO A 69 14.17 -21.33 19.73
N VAL A 70 13.74 -22.48 19.22
CA VAL A 70 13.22 -22.59 17.85
C VAL A 70 11.74 -22.20 17.85
N LEU A 71 11.35 -21.31 16.93
CA LEU A 71 9.98 -20.79 16.86
C LEU A 71 8.95 -21.90 16.67
N GLU A 72 9.25 -22.88 15.82
CA GLU A 72 8.41 -24.04 15.56
C GLU A 72 8.01 -24.76 16.86
N ASP A 73 8.98 -25.03 17.74
CA ASP A 73 8.75 -25.70 19.02
C ASP A 73 7.92 -24.83 19.95
N MET A 74 8.13 -23.52 19.96
CA MET A 74 7.32 -22.58 20.74
C MET A 74 5.88 -22.50 20.23
N LEU A 75 5.68 -22.68 18.93
CA LEU A 75 4.37 -22.63 18.30
C LEU A 75 3.62 -23.97 18.43
N THR A 76 4.28 -25.11 18.38
CA THR A 76 3.62 -26.43 18.42
C THR A 76 3.70 -27.13 19.78
N GLY A 77 4.56 -26.65 20.68
CA GLY A 77 4.92 -27.36 21.91
C GLY A 77 5.96 -28.46 21.70
N GLY A 78 6.57 -28.57 20.50
CA GLY A 78 7.59 -29.57 20.17
C GLY A 78 7.06 -30.97 19.82
N ASP A 79 5.77 -31.23 20.03
CA ASP A 79 5.20 -32.59 19.96
C ASP A 79 4.48 -32.94 18.65
N ASP A 80 4.03 -31.96 17.86
CA ASP A 80 3.24 -32.21 16.63
C ASP A 80 4.10 -32.09 15.35
N PRO A 81 4.30 -33.16 14.56
CA PRO A 81 5.03 -33.10 13.29
C PRO A 81 4.30 -32.25 12.22
N LEU A 82 3.01 -32.00 12.40
CA LEU A 82 2.11 -31.29 11.49
C LEU A 82 1.60 -29.98 12.11
N ALA A 83 2.47 -28.98 12.17
CA ALA A 83 2.18 -27.66 12.77
C ALA A 83 0.86 -27.03 12.30
N TRP A 84 0.44 -27.28 11.05
CA TRP A 84 -0.84 -26.76 10.52
C TRP A 84 -2.05 -27.15 11.38
N ARG A 85 -2.05 -28.33 12.01
CA ARG A 85 -3.16 -28.79 12.87
C ARG A 85 -3.28 -27.94 14.14
N VAL A 86 -2.13 -27.55 14.71
CA VAL A 86 -2.08 -26.66 15.87
C VAL A 86 -2.56 -25.26 15.49
N PHE A 87 -2.18 -24.77 14.30
CA PHE A 87 -2.62 -23.46 13.82
C PHE A 87 -4.13 -23.41 13.63
N VAL A 88 -4.73 -24.44 13.00
CA VAL A 88 -6.19 -24.53 12.84
C VAL A 88 -6.91 -24.50 14.19
N ARG A 89 -6.44 -25.27 15.19
CA ARG A 89 -7.04 -25.23 16.54
C ARG A 89 -6.99 -23.83 17.14
N ARG A 90 -5.84 -23.16 17.06
CA ARG A 90 -5.69 -21.79 17.56
C ARG A 90 -6.61 -20.80 16.84
N TRP A 91 -6.77 -20.94 15.53
CA TRP A 91 -7.66 -20.09 14.75
C TRP A 91 -9.13 -20.25 15.16
N MET A 92 -9.51 -21.42 15.68
CA MET A 92 -10.84 -21.66 16.23
C MET A 92 -11.03 -21.11 17.65
N ASP A 93 -9.97 -21.01 18.45
CA ASP A 93 -10.03 -20.52 19.84
C ASP A 93 -10.27 -19.00 19.91
N GLY A 94 -9.92 -18.27 18.86
CA GLY A 94 -10.15 -16.83 18.72
C GLY A 94 -8.88 -16.03 18.41
N PRO A 95 -9.02 -14.78 17.93
CA PRO A 95 -7.88 -13.99 17.51
C PRO A 95 -7.04 -13.55 18.72
N THR A 96 -5.72 -13.52 18.54
CA THR A 96 -4.78 -13.01 19.54
C THR A 96 -3.64 -12.25 18.89
N LEU A 97 -3.33 -11.09 19.45
CA LEU A 97 -2.13 -10.32 19.09
C LEU A 97 -0.96 -10.60 20.04
N ARG A 98 -1.17 -11.45 21.05
CA ARG A 98 -0.17 -11.88 22.02
C ARG A 98 0.50 -13.17 21.54
N VAL A 99 1.73 -13.06 21.05
CA VAL A 99 2.43 -14.17 20.41
C VAL A 99 3.85 -14.37 20.95
N PRO A 100 4.35 -15.62 20.94
CA PRO A 100 5.72 -15.91 21.38
C PRO A 100 6.74 -15.31 20.40
N VAL A 101 7.81 -14.73 20.94
CA VAL A 101 8.93 -14.18 20.15
C VAL A 101 10.31 -14.62 20.66
N GLY A 102 10.38 -15.32 21.79
CA GLY A 102 11.64 -15.71 22.40
C GLY A 102 11.49 -16.28 23.81
N CYS A 103 12.60 -16.36 24.54
CA CYS A 103 12.62 -16.72 25.96
C CYS A 103 13.05 -15.52 26.82
N ALA A 104 12.40 -15.37 27.96
CA ALA A 104 12.77 -14.43 29.00
C ALA A 104 13.70 -15.12 30.02
N HIS A 105 14.02 -14.40 31.10
CA HIS A 105 14.67 -15.00 32.28
C HIS A 105 13.84 -16.18 32.82
N ASP A 106 14.51 -17.14 33.45
CA ASP A 106 13.92 -18.38 34.00
C ASP A 106 13.33 -19.36 32.97
N GLY A 107 13.58 -19.16 31.67
CA GLY A 107 13.13 -20.05 30.60
C GLY A 107 11.66 -19.89 30.22
N HIS A 108 10.97 -18.90 30.79
CA HIS A 108 9.61 -18.55 30.39
C HIS A 108 9.55 -18.03 28.96
N THR A 109 8.45 -18.31 28.25
CA THR A 109 8.22 -17.79 26.90
C THR A 109 7.96 -16.29 26.93
N MET A 110 8.84 -15.52 26.31
CA MET A 110 8.61 -14.10 26.03
C MET A 110 7.52 -13.97 24.97
N ARG A 111 6.49 -13.17 25.28
CA ARG A 111 5.37 -12.87 24.38
C ARG A 111 5.23 -11.38 24.19
N LEU A 112 5.04 -10.95 22.96
CA LEU A 112 4.67 -9.57 22.62
C LEU A 112 3.19 -9.51 22.29
N ASP A 113 2.51 -8.50 22.81
CA ASP A 113 1.09 -8.20 22.55
C ASP A 113 0.95 -6.80 21.97
N ILE A 114 0.98 -6.70 20.63
CA ILE A 114 0.82 -5.42 19.92
C ILE A 114 -0.62 -4.86 20.03
N GLY A 115 -1.58 -5.61 20.58
CA GLY A 115 -2.91 -5.09 20.88
C GLY A 115 -2.93 -4.30 22.19
N LYS A 116 -2.35 -4.88 23.24
CA LYS A 116 -2.40 -4.34 24.61
C LYS A 116 -1.20 -3.50 25.01
N GLN A 117 0.02 -3.94 24.69
CA GLN A 117 1.26 -3.27 25.11
C GLN A 117 1.55 -2.02 24.27
N GLY A 118 1.00 -1.95 23.07
CA GLY A 118 1.05 -0.76 22.23
C GLY A 118 0.54 -1.06 20.84
N PRO A 119 -0.47 -0.33 20.34
CA PRO A 119 -1.02 -0.55 19.00
C PRO A 119 0.06 -0.47 17.92
N HIS A 120 1.16 0.19 18.22
CA HIS A 120 2.32 0.32 17.36
C HIS A 120 3.58 -0.05 18.15
N ALA A 121 4.60 -0.52 17.43
CA ALA A 121 5.88 -0.91 17.98
C ALA A 121 7.04 -0.24 17.23
N LEU A 122 8.08 0.15 17.97
CA LEU A 122 9.36 0.62 17.44
C LEU A 122 10.42 -0.45 17.69
N VAL A 123 11.05 -0.92 16.61
CA VAL A 123 12.10 -1.93 16.67
C VAL A 123 13.42 -1.31 16.22
N ALA A 124 14.43 -1.29 17.09
CA ALA A 124 15.77 -0.86 16.72
C ALA A 124 16.79 -1.97 16.83
N GLY A 125 17.74 -1.96 15.91
CA GLY A 125 18.85 -2.89 15.92
C GLY A 125 19.79 -2.65 14.75
N THR A 126 21.08 -2.70 15.05
CA THR A 126 22.15 -2.58 14.05
C THR A 126 22.20 -3.81 13.14
N THR A 127 22.93 -3.71 12.02
CA THR A 127 23.15 -4.86 11.14
C THR A 127 23.76 -6.03 11.91
N GLY A 128 23.22 -7.23 11.70
CA GLY A 128 23.66 -8.45 12.40
C GLY A 128 23.16 -8.59 13.85
N SER A 129 22.36 -7.65 14.36
CA SER A 129 21.77 -7.76 15.71
C SER A 129 20.67 -8.82 15.82
N GLY A 130 20.12 -9.29 14.70
CA GLY A 130 19.00 -10.24 14.66
C GLY A 130 17.64 -9.60 14.35
N LYS A 131 17.57 -8.30 14.05
CA LYS A 131 16.33 -7.56 13.73
C LYS A 131 15.45 -8.27 12.69
N SER A 132 16.00 -8.64 11.53
CA SER A 132 15.25 -9.31 10.46
C SER A 132 14.67 -10.66 10.90
N VAL A 133 15.41 -11.45 11.70
CA VAL A 133 14.95 -12.74 12.24
C VAL A 133 13.82 -12.53 13.24
N LEU A 134 13.93 -11.52 14.12
CA LEU A 134 12.84 -11.15 15.04
C LEU A 134 11.58 -10.77 14.25
N LEU A 135 11.67 -9.93 13.23
CA LEU A 135 10.51 -9.50 12.44
C LEU A 135 9.84 -10.67 11.73
N GLN A 136 10.64 -11.55 11.11
CA GLN A 136 10.14 -12.78 10.51
C GLN A 136 9.43 -13.66 11.53
N ALA A 137 10.04 -13.88 12.70
CA ALA A 137 9.49 -14.73 13.74
C ALA A 137 8.19 -14.16 14.32
N TRP A 138 8.14 -12.85 14.56
CA TRP A 138 6.96 -12.17 15.07
C TRP A 138 5.78 -12.28 14.08
N CYS A 139 6.03 -12.03 12.80
CA CYS A 139 4.99 -12.15 11.77
C CYS A 139 4.50 -13.60 11.60
N LEU A 140 5.41 -14.58 11.61
CA LEU A 140 5.05 -16.00 11.54
C LEU A 140 4.24 -16.43 12.76
N ALA A 141 4.60 -15.96 13.96
CA ALA A 141 3.87 -16.26 15.19
C ALA A 141 2.46 -15.67 15.16
N LEU A 142 2.31 -14.43 14.67
CA LEU A 142 1.02 -13.78 14.44
C LEU A 142 0.16 -14.53 13.40
N ALA A 143 0.73 -14.90 12.25
CA ALA A 143 0.06 -15.66 11.20
C ALA A 143 -0.34 -17.08 11.65
N SER A 144 0.47 -17.70 12.52
CA SER A 144 0.19 -19.01 13.09
C SER A 144 -0.92 -18.97 14.15
N ALA A 145 -1.16 -17.80 14.74
CA ALA A 145 -2.18 -17.59 15.77
C ALA A 145 -3.52 -17.08 15.22
N ASN A 146 -3.54 -16.50 14.01
CA ASN A 146 -4.74 -15.88 13.43
C ASN A 146 -4.95 -16.32 11.98
N PRO A 147 -6.18 -16.60 11.52
CA PRO A 147 -6.46 -16.83 10.10
C PRO A 147 -6.41 -15.51 9.30
N PRO A 148 -6.27 -15.57 7.94
CA PRO A 148 -6.28 -14.38 7.08
C PRO A 148 -7.57 -13.54 7.18
N SER A 149 -8.71 -14.16 7.50
CA SER A 149 -9.96 -13.45 7.78
C SER A 149 -9.93 -12.60 9.05
N ARG A 150 -8.90 -12.71 9.88
CA ARG A 150 -8.75 -11.96 11.15
C ARG A 150 -7.50 -11.10 11.22
N LEU A 151 -6.45 -11.43 10.46
CA LEU A 151 -5.19 -10.69 10.46
C LEU A 151 -4.57 -10.65 9.06
N ASN A 152 -4.18 -9.45 8.62
CA ASN A 152 -3.47 -9.21 7.38
C ASN A 152 -2.16 -8.45 7.60
N PHE A 153 -1.23 -8.60 6.66
CA PHE A 153 0.06 -7.91 6.66
C PHE A 153 0.25 -7.02 5.44
N VAL A 154 0.88 -5.87 5.67
CA VAL A 154 1.54 -5.07 4.64
C VAL A 154 3.02 -4.98 4.99
N PHE A 155 3.89 -5.39 4.07
CA PHE A 155 5.33 -5.33 4.23
C PHE A 155 5.93 -4.19 3.41
N LEU A 156 6.75 -3.35 4.03
CA LEU A 156 7.48 -2.26 3.37
C LEU A 156 8.98 -2.44 3.66
N ASP A 157 9.76 -2.85 2.66
CA ASP A 157 11.22 -3.00 2.76
C ASP A 157 11.92 -1.91 1.93
N PHE A 158 12.43 -0.87 2.63
CA PHE A 158 13.08 0.28 1.99
C PHE A 158 14.58 0.11 1.78
N LYS A 159 15.18 -1.08 1.91
CA LYS A 159 16.63 -1.26 1.70
C LYS A 159 16.97 -2.28 0.60
N GLY A 160 15.95 -2.80 -0.08
CA GLY A 160 16.12 -3.93 -1.00
C GLY A 160 16.52 -5.21 -0.24
N GLY A 161 16.07 -5.33 1.02
CA GLY A 161 16.25 -6.54 1.79
C GLY A 161 15.36 -7.68 1.27
N ALA A 162 15.80 -8.91 1.50
CA ALA A 162 14.96 -10.09 1.32
C ALA A 162 14.20 -10.45 2.62
N THR A 163 14.12 -9.52 3.59
CA THR A 163 13.59 -9.81 4.94
C THR A 163 12.17 -10.37 4.86
N PHE A 164 11.32 -9.78 4.02
CA PHE A 164 9.92 -10.18 3.91
C PHE A 164 9.61 -11.10 2.72
N HIS A 165 10.59 -11.47 1.89
CA HIS A 165 10.35 -12.25 0.66
C HIS A 165 9.57 -13.55 0.90
N HIS A 166 9.92 -14.31 1.95
CA HIS A 166 9.19 -15.52 2.32
C HIS A 166 7.84 -15.23 2.99
N LEU A 167 7.71 -14.12 3.71
CA LEU A 167 6.48 -13.73 4.38
C LEU A 167 5.44 -13.18 3.39
N ALA A 168 5.88 -12.59 2.28
CA ALA A 168 5.00 -12.11 1.22
C ALA A 168 4.19 -13.24 0.55
N THR A 169 4.62 -14.51 0.73
CA THR A 169 3.90 -15.70 0.26
C THR A 169 2.82 -16.20 1.23
N LEU A 170 2.71 -15.60 2.43
CA LEU A 170 1.65 -15.96 3.38
C LEU A 170 0.27 -15.56 2.83
N PRO A 171 -0.78 -16.35 3.12
CA PRO A 171 -2.13 -16.00 2.72
C PRO A 171 -2.65 -14.73 3.43
N HIS A 172 -1.98 -14.27 4.48
CA HIS A 172 -2.26 -13.03 5.21
C HIS A 172 -1.71 -11.78 4.50
N CYS A 173 -0.79 -11.94 3.54
CA CYS A 173 -0.15 -10.82 2.88
C CYS A 173 -1.12 -10.14 1.89
N VAL A 174 -1.45 -8.87 2.15
CA VAL A 174 -2.26 -8.02 1.27
C VAL A 174 -1.45 -6.96 0.54
N GLY A 175 -0.14 -6.89 0.77
CA GLY A 175 0.73 -5.95 0.08
C GLY A 175 2.19 -6.11 0.49
N ASN A 176 3.10 -6.00 -0.47
CA ASN A 176 4.53 -6.08 -0.25
C ASN A 176 5.26 -5.14 -1.19
N VAL A 177 6.03 -4.20 -0.63
CA VAL A 177 6.94 -3.33 -1.38
C VAL A 177 8.36 -3.74 -1.06
N SER A 178 9.10 -4.17 -2.07
CA SER A 178 10.55 -4.40 -2.00
C SER A 178 11.29 -3.40 -2.89
N ASP A 179 12.60 -3.27 -2.67
CA ASP A 179 13.54 -2.67 -3.62
C ASP A 179 13.38 -1.17 -3.93
N LEU A 180 12.93 -0.38 -2.94
CA LEU A 180 13.01 1.10 -3.02
C LEU A 180 12.22 1.74 -4.18
N ASP A 181 11.29 1.03 -4.81
CA ASP A 181 10.41 1.63 -5.81
C ASP A 181 9.52 2.68 -5.15
N LEU A 182 9.84 3.96 -5.38
CA LEU A 182 9.13 5.10 -4.82
C LEU A 182 7.68 5.17 -5.30
N ALA A 183 7.40 4.78 -6.55
CA ALA A 183 6.05 4.76 -7.07
C ALA A 183 5.22 3.68 -6.35
N HIS A 184 5.79 2.49 -6.16
CA HIS A 184 5.15 1.41 -5.43
C HIS A 184 4.96 1.73 -3.93
N ALA A 185 5.97 2.33 -3.29
CA ALA A 185 5.87 2.76 -1.90
C ALA A 185 4.81 3.87 -1.71
N THR A 186 4.78 4.86 -2.60
CA THR A 186 3.77 5.92 -2.60
C THR A 186 2.36 5.33 -2.70
N ARG A 187 2.18 4.39 -3.64
CA ARG A 187 0.93 3.66 -3.85
C ARG A 187 0.48 2.89 -2.62
N ALA A 188 1.40 2.21 -1.94
CA ALA A 188 1.13 1.52 -0.69
C ALA A 188 0.66 2.48 0.41
N LEU A 189 1.32 3.64 0.58
CA LEU A 189 0.94 4.64 1.58
C LEU A 189 -0.43 5.27 1.29
N ILE A 190 -0.76 5.51 0.02
CA ILE A 190 -2.10 5.97 -0.41
C ILE A 190 -3.15 4.90 -0.07
N ALA A 191 -2.87 3.63 -0.36
CA ALA A 191 -3.79 2.53 -0.09
C ALA A 191 -4.04 2.34 1.42
N LEU A 192 -2.99 2.45 2.24
CA LEU A 192 -3.11 2.41 3.70
C LEU A 192 -3.98 3.55 4.24
N GLU A 193 -3.86 4.77 3.71
CA GLU A 193 -4.75 5.86 4.11
C GLU A 193 -6.20 5.63 3.64
N ARG A 194 -6.40 5.13 2.41
CA ARG A 194 -7.75 4.79 1.93
C ARG A 194 -8.39 3.75 2.85
N GLU A 195 -7.63 2.75 3.28
CA GLU A 195 -8.09 1.74 4.22
C GLU A 195 -8.42 2.32 5.60
N LEU A 196 -7.58 3.22 6.12
CA LEU A 196 -7.86 3.95 7.36
C LEU A 196 -9.21 4.67 7.27
N ARG A 197 -9.43 5.44 6.20
CA ARG A 197 -10.69 6.17 5.96
C ARG A 197 -11.89 5.23 5.81
N ARG A 198 -11.72 4.10 5.12
CA ARG A 198 -12.77 3.08 4.97
C ARG A 198 -13.19 2.53 6.34
N ARG A 199 -12.22 2.24 7.22
CA ARG A 199 -12.50 1.75 8.58
C ARG A 199 -13.16 2.81 9.46
N GLU A 200 -12.73 4.06 9.39
CA GLU A 200 -13.41 5.19 10.05
C GLU A 200 -14.90 5.25 9.66
N GLN A 201 -15.18 5.15 8.35
CA GLN A 201 -16.54 5.17 7.83
C GLN A 201 -17.37 3.97 8.31
N LEU A 202 -16.79 2.76 8.33
CA LEU A 202 -17.48 1.56 8.83
C LEU A 202 -17.90 1.70 10.29
N VAL A 203 -16.97 2.14 11.14
CA VAL A 203 -17.21 2.34 12.57
C VAL A 203 -18.28 3.44 12.78
N ALA A 204 -18.17 4.56 12.04
CA ALA A 204 -19.14 5.65 12.12
C ALA A 204 -20.55 5.24 11.65
N GLN A 205 -20.66 4.45 10.57
CA GLN A 205 -21.94 3.96 10.06
C GLN A 205 -22.63 2.99 11.01
N ALA A 206 -21.86 2.20 11.75
CA ALA A 206 -22.39 1.30 12.79
C ALA A 206 -22.70 2.02 14.11
N GLY A 207 -22.31 3.29 14.27
CA GLY A 207 -22.45 4.03 15.53
C GLY A 207 -21.50 3.55 16.64
N CYS A 208 -20.44 2.83 16.27
CA CYS A 208 -19.42 2.29 17.17
C CYS A 208 -18.29 3.32 17.39
N THR A 209 -17.45 3.08 18.39
CA THR A 209 -16.23 3.88 18.64
C THR A 209 -14.94 3.17 18.24
N ALA A 210 -14.99 1.85 18.12
CA ALA A 210 -13.86 1.02 17.75
C ALA A 210 -14.28 -0.13 16.82
N LEU A 211 -13.31 -0.66 16.07
CA LEU A 211 -13.50 -1.77 15.16
C LEU A 211 -13.96 -3.05 15.90
N ASP A 212 -13.48 -3.25 17.12
CA ASP A 212 -13.80 -4.42 17.95
C ASP A 212 -15.27 -4.48 18.40
N GLU A 213 -16.01 -3.37 18.25
CA GLU A 213 -17.45 -3.30 18.54
C GLU A 213 -18.33 -3.71 17.36
N LEU A 214 -17.75 -3.91 16.17
CA LEU A 214 -18.49 -4.36 14.99
C LEU A 214 -18.84 -5.85 15.08
N ASP A 215 -20.01 -6.24 14.59
CA ASP A 215 -20.41 -7.66 14.52
C ASP A 215 -19.49 -8.49 13.61
N ASN A 216 -19.04 -7.89 12.51
CA ASN A 216 -18.13 -8.51 11.55
C ASN A 216 -17.01 -7.53 11.18
N PRO A 217 -16.00 -7.35 12.05
CA PRO A 217 -14.93 -6.41 11.80
C PRO A 217 -14.05 -6.89 10.65
N PRO A 218 -13.51 -5.98 9.81
CA PRO A 218 -12.48 -6.36 8.86
C PRO A 218 -11.23 -6.90 9.59
N PRO A 219 -10.39 -7.71 8.92
CA PRO A 219 -9.16 -8.24 9.50
C PRO A 219 -8.29 -7.11 10.07
N ARG A 220 -7.65 -7.35 11.22
CA ARG A 220 -6.64 -6.44 11.75
C ARG A 220 -5.48 -6.32 10.76
N LEU A 221 -4.92 -5.13 10.60
CA LEU A 221 -3.86 -4.89 9.63
C LEU A 221 -2.56 -4.55 10.35
N VAL A 222 -1.53 -5.37 10.17
CA VAL A 222 -0.19 -5.12 10.72
C VAL A 222 0.72 -4.66 9.58
N ILE A 223 1.14 -3.40 9.66
CA ILE A 223 2.06 -2.77 8.73
C ILE A 223 3.46 -2.93 9.30
N VAL A 224 4.34 -3.63 8.60
CA VAL A 224 5.72 -3.83 9.02
C VAL A 224 6.63 -3.06 8.07
N ALA A 225 7.24 -2.00 8.58
CA ALA A 225 8.12 -1.14 7.81
C ALA A 225 9.57 -1.32 8.27
N ASP A 226 10.38 -1.99 7.44
CA ASP A 226 11.81 -2.10 7.69
C ASP A 226 12.57 -0.90 7.10
N GLU A 227 13.47 -0.34 7.88
CA GLU A 227 14.13 0.94 7.61
C GLU A 227 13.16 2.10 7.40
N PHE A 228 12.24 2.27 8.35
CA PHE A 228 11.21 3.32 8.34
C PHE A 228 11.75 4.74 8.10
N HIS A 229 13.00 5.01 8.49
CA HIS A 229 13.66 6.29 8.23
C HIS A 229 13.70 6.70 6.76
N ALA A 230 13.69 5.72 5.85
CA ALA A 230 13.71 5.95 4.42
C ALA A 230 12.41 6.62 3.94
N VAL A 231 11.27 6.34 4.57
CA VAL A 231 10.00 7.04 4.29
C VAL A 231 10.18 8.54 4.50
N ARG A 232 10.81 8.95 5.61
CA ARG A 232 11.05 10.36 5.90
C ARG A 232 12.00 11.01 4.89
N ALA A 233 13.03 10.29 4.47
CA ALA A 233 14.03 10.82 3.55
C ALA A 233 13.51 10.95 2.11
N MET A 234 12.70 9.99 1.66
CA MET A 234 12.31 9.88 0.25
C MET A 234 10.86 10.28 -0.03
N LEU A 235 9.97 10.17 0.97
CA LEU A 235 8.53 10.45 0.88
C LEU A 235 8.05 11.37 2.02
N PRO A 236 8.67 12.55 2.22
CA PRO A 236 8.35 13.44 3.34
C PRO A 236 6.87 13.87 3.36
N ASP A 237 6.28 14.12 2.18
CA ASP A 237 4.88 14.52 2.01
C ASP A 237 3.87 13.44 2.44
N TYR A 238 4.33 12.20 2.66
CA TYR A 238 3.51 11.08 3.07
C TYR A 238 3.64 10.72 4.56
N LEU A 239 4.55 11.39 5.30
CA LEU A 239 4.72 11.14 6.73
C LEU A 239 3.46 11.42 7.55
N ASP A 240 2.73 12.47 7.20
CA ASP A 240 1.47 12.82 7.87
C ASP A 240 0.45 11.68 7.79
N ARG A 241 0.45 10.92 6.68
CA ARG A 241 -0.42 9.76 6.50
C ARG A 241 -0.06 8.64 7.48
N VAL A 242 1.24 8.40 7.69
CA VAL A 242 1.71 7.42 8.68
C VAL A 242 1.43 7.89 10.11
N THR A 243 1.65 9.17 10.41
CA THR A 243 1.34 9.76 11.73
C THR A 243 -0.14 9.60 12.08
N ARG A 244 -1.02 9.77 11.08
CA ARG A 244 -2.46 9.56 11.24
C ARG A 244 -2.81 8.09 11.54
N ILE A 245 -2.13 7.13 10.89
CA ILE A 245 -2.25 5.70 11.22
C ILE A 245 -1.82 5.46 12.67
N THR A 246 -0.71 6.04 13.14
CA THR A 246 -0.29 5.85 14.54
C THR A 246 -1.24 6.47 15.56
N SER A 247 -1.97 7.53 15.18
CA SER A 247 -2.89 8.22 16.08
C SER A 247 -4.24 7.49 16.19
N LEU A 248 -4.76 6.96 15.08
CA LEU A 248 -6.10 6.37 15.02
C LEU A 248 -6.10 4.84 14.97
N GLY A 249 -4.94 4.25 14.68
CA GLY A 249 -4.79 2.83 14.34
C GLY A 249 -5.30 1.88 15.42
N ARG A 250 -5.14 2.23 16.70
CA ARG A 250 -5.65 1.43 17.83
C ARG A 250 -7.14 1.12 17.70
N SER A 251 -7.95 2.16 17.52
CA SER A 251 -9.41 2.05 17.44
C SER A 251 -9.86 1.38 16.14
N LEU A 252 -9.06 1.47 15.07
CA LEU A 252 -9.37 0.95 13.74
C LEU A 252 -8.68 -0.39 13.44
N GLY A 253 -8.05 -1.03 14.43
CA GLY A 253 -7.37 -2.31 14.25
C GLY A 253 -6.21 -2.27 13.24
N MET A 254 -5.54 -1.13 13.09
CA MET A 254 -4.34 -0.94 12.27
C MET A 254 -3.13 -0.74 13.17
N HIS A 255 -2.12 -1.58 13.00
CA HIS A 255 -0.92 -1.65 13.83
C HIS A 255 0.31 -1.37 12.97
N LEU A 256 1.31 -0.67 13.52
CA LEU A 256 2.54 -0.31 12.82
C LEU A 256 3.73 -0.88 13.60
N ILE A 257 4.54 -1.70 12.95
CA ILE A 257 5.86 -2.13 13.45
C ILE A 257 6.90 -1.37 12.62
N ALA A 258 7.37 -0.25 13.16
CA ALA A 258 8.37 0.59 12.53
C ALA A 258 9.77 0.14 12.96
N CYS A 259 10.63 -0.18 12.00
CA CYS A 259 11.95 -0.74 12.28
C CYS A 259 13.05 0.17 11.74
N THR A 260 14.15 0.30 12.47
CA THR A 260 15.26 1.19 12.07
C THR A 260 16.60 0.71 12.60
N GLN A 261 17.67 0.95 11.85
CA GLN A 261 19.04 0.79 12.37
C GLN A 261 19.47 1.95 13.27
N ASN A 262 18.83 3.12 13.14
CA ASN A 262 19.13 4.32 13.92
C ASN A 262 17.82 4.93 14.43
N PRO A 263 17.45 4.76 15.70
CA PRO A 263 16.19 5.31 16.22
C PRO A 263 16.19 6.85 16.32
N LEU A 264 17.37 7.47 16.44
CA LEU A 264 17.50 8.91 16.67
C LEU A 264 16.89 9.74 15.55
N GLY A 265 15.88 10.52 15.95
CA GLY A 265 15.24 11.52 15.11
C GLY A 265 14.46 10.96 13.92
N GLN A 266 14.29 9.64 13.77
CA GLN A 266 13.61 9.06 12.59
C GLN A 266 12.09 9.03 12.70
N VAL A 267 11.58 9.15 13.92
CA VAL A 267 10.15 9.11 14.25
C VAL A 267 9.76 10.47 14.82
N SER A 268 8.64 11.05 14.37
CA SER A 268 8.13 12.33 14.88
C SER A 268 7.75 12.21 16.37
N ALA A 269 7.70 13.33 17.09
CA ALA A 269 7.28 13.33 18.50
C ALA A 269 5.86 12.75 18.66
N ASP A 270 4.96 13.09 17.75
CA ASP A 270 3.57 12.61 17.75
C ASP A 270 3.49 11.10 17.51
N MET A 271 4.30 10.55 16.60
CA MET A 271 4.37 9.11 16.39
C MET A 271 4.93 8.41 17.63
N LYS A 272 6.00 8.94 18.25
CA LYS A 272 6.58 8.37 19.48
C LYS A 272 5.59 8.33 20.62
N ALA A 273 4.75 9.36 20.78
CA ALA A 273 3.72 9.40 21.81
C ALA A 273 2.67 8.28 21.65
N ASN A 274 2.49 7.76 20.43
CA ASN A 274 1.53 6.70 20.12
C ASN A 274 2.17 5.30 19.98
N ILE A 275 3.50 5.20 20.03
CA ILE A 275 4.25 3.95 19.97
C ILE A 275 4.75 3.62 21.38
N SER A 276 4.02 2.80 22.13
CA SER A 276 4.39 2.44 23.50
C SER A 276 5.25 1.17 23.60
N LEU A 277 5.21 0.29 22.59
CA LEU A 277 6.02 -0.93 22.59
C LEU A 277 7.36 -0.69 21.90
N HIS A 278 8.45 -0.69 22.66
CA HIS A 278 9.81 -0.58 22.16
C HIS A 278 10.54 -1.92 22.28
N VAL A 279 11.11 -2.38 21.17
CA VAL A 279 11.99 -3.55 21.15
C VAL A 279 13.38 -3.11 20.68
N CYS A 280 14.35 -3.19 21.58
CA CYS A 280 15.69 -2.73 21.33
C CYS A 280 16.65 -3.93 21.33
N LEU A 281 17.11 -4.31 20.13
CA LEU A 281 18.28 -5.17 19.98
C LEU A 281 19.55 -4.33 20.11
N ARG A 282 20.71 -4.95 19.88
CA ARG A 282 21.99 -4.23 19.92
C ARG A 282 22.02 -2.99 19.02
N VAL A 283 22.19 -1.83 19.64
CA VAL A 283 22.39 -0.52 18.99
C VAL A 283 23.85 -0.06 19.09
N ASN A 284 24.24 0.97 18.32
CA ASN A 284 25.62 1.43 18.27
C ASN A 284 25.99 2.35 19.43
N ASP A 285 25.05 3.16 19.90
CA ASP A 285 25.28 4.20 20.91
C ASP A 285 24.30 4.07 22.10
N ALA A 286 24.78 4.36 23.31
CA ALA A 286 23.96 4.45 24.51
C ALA A 286 22.89 5.53 24.40
N VAL A 287 23.12 6.62 23.65
CA VAL A 287 22.10 7.67 23.42
C VAL A 287 20.89 7.10 22.67
N GLN A 288 21.12 6.30 21.64
CA GLN A 288 20.05 5.61 20.89
C GLN A 288 19.25 4.67 21.80
N SER A 289 19.95 3.94 22.66
CA SER A 289 19.30 3.05 23.63
C SER A 289 18.47 3.85 24.64
N SER A 290 19.02 4.94 25.19
CA SER A 290 18.34 5.77 26.19
C SER A 290 17.09 6.44 25.62
N GLU A 291 17.10 6.85 24.36
CA GLU A 291 15.92 7.41 23.69
C GLU A 291 14.77 6.39 23.58
N MET A 292 15.08 5.10 23.44
CA MET A 292 14.07 4.05 23.35
C MET A 292 13.67 3.44 24.69
N LEU A 293 14.64 3.19 25.58
CA LEU A 293 14.44 2.41 26.79
C LEU A 293 14.55 3.23 28.07
N GLY A 294 14.84 4.54 27.97
CA GLY A 294 15.21 5.36 29.13
C GLY A 294 16.57 5.01 29.74
N SER A 295 17.31 4.06 29.16
CA SER A 295 18.63 3.62 29.65
C SER A 295 19.56 3.15 28.51
N GLY A 296 20.87 3.17 28.76
CA GLY A 296 21.91 2.78 27.79
C GLY A 296 22.08 1.27 27.56
N VAL A 297 21.19 0.44 28.12
CA VAL A 297 21.38 -1.03 28.20
C VAL A 297 21.43 -1.75 26.85
N GLY A 298 20.79 -1.22 25.82
CA GLY A 298 20.77 -1.78 24.47
C GLY A 298 22.12 -1.70 23.75
N GLN A 299 22.97 -0.71 24.08
CA GLN A 299 24.33 -0.62 23.54
C GLN A 299 25.26 -1.65 24.19
N ALA A 300 24.98 -2.03 25.44
CA ALA A 300 25.79 -2.99 26.19
C ALA A 300 25.58 -4.45 25.76
N ILE A 301 24.59 -4.73 24.90
CA ILE A 301 24.34 -6.08 24.36
C ILE A 301 25.55 -6.56 23.55
N SER A 302 26.04 -7.76 23.83
CA SER A 302 27.20 -8.33 23.18
C SER A 302 26.98 -8.56 21.67
N PRO A 303 27.92 -8.15 20.79
CA PRO A 303 27.87 -8.48 19.36
C PRO A 303 27.89 -9.98 19.06
N ARG A 304 28.35 -10.81 20.01
CA ARG A 304 28.35 -12.28 19.90
C ARG A 304 26.99 -12.91 20.17
N CYS A 305 26.00 -12.09 20.55
CA CYS A 305 24.69 -12.51 20.99
C CYS A 305 23.57 -11.96 20.09
N PRO A 306 23.53 -12.32 18.79
CA PRO A 306 22.43 -11.90 17.93
C PRO A 306 21.09 -12.44 18.46
N GLY A 307 20.06 -11.60 18.42
CA GLY A 307 18.74 -11.88 18.98
C GLY A 307 18.61 -11.55 20.47
N ALA A 308 19.67 -11.14 21.16
CA ALA A 308 19.54 -10.51 22.48
C ALA A 308 18.81 -9.16 22.34
N ALA A 309 17.78 -8.95 23.16
CA ALA A 309 16.95 -7.76 23.08
C ALA A 309 16.36 -7.38 24.46
N TYR A 310 15.94 -6.12 24.57
CA TYR A 310 15.05 -5.65 25.62
C TYR A 310 13.71 -5.27 25.02
N GLY A 311 12.63 -5.69 25.66
CA GLY A 311 11.27 -5.22 25.40
C GLY A 311 10.87 -4.22 26.47
N TYR A 312 10.27 -3.11 26.07
CA TYR A 312 9.72 -2.10 26.96
C TYR A 312 8.31 -1.76 26.49
N ASP A 313 7.32 -1.94 27.36
CA ASP A 313 5.91 -1.69 27.05
C ASP A 313 5.37 -0.37 27.62
N GLY A 314 6.28 0.51 28.06
CA GLY A 314 5.95 1.76 28.75
C GLY A 314 6.07 1.65 30.27
N ASP A 315 5.93 0.44 30.83
CA ASP A 315 5.97 0.23 32.28
C ASP A 315 7.14 -0.67 32.70
N CYS A 316 7.36 -1.78 31.98
CA CYS A 316 8.32 -2.80 32.37
C CYS A 316 9.39 -3.02 31.30
N LEU A 317 10.66 -2.98 31.71
CA LEU A 317 11.79 -3.34 30.88
C LEU A 317 12.13 -4.82 31.09
N GLN A 318 12.02 -5.63 30.04
CA GLN A 318 12.21 -7.07 30.10
C GLN A 318 13.32 -7.53 29.14
N PRO A 319 14.40 -8.17 29.65
CA PRO A 319 15.40 -8.80 28.82
C PRO A 319 14.85 -10.10 28.22
N PHE A 320 15.12 -10.34 26.94
CA PHE A 320 14.74 -11.59 26.30
C PHE A 320 15.70 -11.97 25.17
N ARG A 321 15.70 -13.26 24.82
CA ARG A 321 16.39 -13.78 23.66
C ARG A 321 15.37 -14.16 22.58
N CYS A 322 15.44 -13.48 21.44
CA CYS A 322 14.62 -13.78 20.27
C CYS A 322 14.77 -15.24 19.85
N CYS A 323 13.67 -15.86 19.44
CA CYS A 323 13.70 -17.20 18.88
C CYS A 323 14.40 -17.23 17.52
N ALA A 324 15.03 -18.35 17.20
CA ALA A 324 15.49 -18.67 15.87
C ALA A 324 14.35 -19.29 15.05
N ILE A 325 14.44 -19.19 13.72
CA ILE A 325 13.51 -19.86 12.80
C ILE A 325 14.26 -21.06 12.22
N GLY A 326 13.73 -22.27 12.40
CA GLY A 326 14.34 -23.48 11.85
C GLY A 326 14.23 -23.52 10.31
N ASP A 327 13.00 -23.48 9.80
CA ASP A 327 12.72 -23.44 8.37
C ASP A 327 11.49 -22.56 8.08
N ILE A 328 11.75 -21.31 7.68
CA ILE A 328 10.72 -20.34 7.29
C ILE A 328 9.81 -20.84 6.16
N ARG A 329 10.36 -21.58 5.19
CA ARG A 329 9.57 -22.10 4.06
C ARG A 329 8.66 -23.23 4.49
N ARG A 330 9.09 -24.05 5.44
CA ARG A 330 8.24 -25.08 6.05
C ARG A 330 7.11 -24.43 6.82
N LEU A 331 7.39 -23.45 7.68
CA LEU A 331 6.35 -22.74 8.45
C LEU A 331 5.31 -22.07 7.55
N THR A 332 5.74 -21.31 6.53
CA THR A 332 4.82 -20.67 5.58
C THR A 332 3.95 -21.71 4.85
N ARG A 333 4.52 -22.86 4.44
CA ARG A 333 3.74 -23.96 3.86
C ARG A 333 2.70 -24.53 4.83
N GLN A 334 3.05 -24.70 6.11
CA GLN A 334 2.10 -25.17 7.13
C GLN A 334 0.95 -24.18 7.35
N ILE A 335 1.22 -22.88 7.33
CA ILE A 335 0.18 -21.83 7.42
C ILE A 335 -0.73 -21.85 6.18
N MET A 336 -0.16 -21.98 4.97
CA MET A 336 -0.95 -22.13 3.74
C MET A 336 -1.82 -23.39 3.75
N LEU A 337 -1.31 -24.51 4.27
CA LEU A 337 -2.09 -25.74 4.44
C LEU A 337 -3.24 -25.55 5.42
N ALA A 338 -3.00 -24.89 6.55
CA ALA A 338 -4.05 -24.54 7.51
C ALA A 338 -5.14 -23.69 6.86
N CYS A 339 -4.76 -22.65 6.10
CA CYS A 339 -5.67 -21.77 5.35
C CYS A 339 -6.58 -22.56 4.39
N ARG A 340 -5.98 -23.42 3.56
CA ARG A 340 -6.73 -24.26 2.62
C ARG A 340 -7.64 -25.25 3.33
N PHE A 341 -7.21 -25.82 4.46
CA PHE A 341 -7.99 -26.79 5.22
C PHE A 341 -9.27 -26.19 5.79
N VAL A 342 -9.21 -24.97 6.31
CA VAL A 342 -10.41 -24.27 6.86
C VAL A 342 -11.25 -23.59 5.79
N GLY A 343 -10.85 -23.64 4.51
CA GLY A 343 -11.55 -22.97 3.42
C GLY A 343 -11.41 -21.45 3.42
N GLU A 344 -10.37 -20.92 4.07
CA GLU A 344 -10.04 -19.50 4.05
C GLU A 344 -9.38 -19.14 2.72
N HIS A 345 -9.71 -17.96 2.21
CA HIS A 345 -9.19 -17.46 0.94
C HIS A 345 -8.19 -16.35 1.19
N GLN A 346 -7.23 -16.21 0.28
CA GLN A 346 -6.33 -15.07 0.31
C GLN A 346 -7.16 -13.79 0.05
N PRO A 347 -7.10 -12.79 0.94
CA PRO A 347 -7.77 -11.52 0.73
C PRO A 347 -7.23 -10.81 -0.50
N ALA A 348 -8.06 -9.97 -1.11
CA ALA A 348 -7.63 -9.13 -2.21
C ALA A 348 -6.46 -8.23 -1.78
N PRO A 349 -5.48 -7.98 -2.67
CA PRO A 349 -4.39 -7.08 -2.36
C PRO A 349 -4.92 -5.67 -2.09
N LEU A 350 -4.33 -5.00 -1.10
CA LEU A 350 -4.65 -3.63 -0.75
C LEU A 350 -4.08 -2.64 -1.78
N PHE A 351 -2.95 -3.00 -2.37
CA PHE A 351 -2.34 -2.29 -3.48
C PHE A 351 -1.64 -3.27 -4.44
N SER A 352 -1.54 -2.87 -5.70
CA SER A 352 -0.76 -3.57 -6.72
C SER A 352 0.59 -2.88 -6.93
N SER A 353 1.52 -3.54 -7.63
CA SER A 353 2.63 -2.84 -8.28
C SER A 353 2.11 -1.74 -9.23
N PRO A 354 2.95 -0.75 -9.58
CA PRO A 354 2.65 0.18 -10.67
C PRO A 354 2.24 -0.57 -11.94
N LEU A 355 1.50 0.11 -12.81
CA LEU A 355 1.12 -0.48 -14.08
C LEU A 355 2.38 -0.97 -14.83
N PRO A 356 2.40 -2.22 -15.32
CA PRO A 356 3.48 -2.68 -16.17
C PRO A 356 3.50 -1.90 -17.49
N ASP A 357 4.66 -1.85 -18.12
CA ASP A 357 4.83 -1.24 -19.46
C ASP A 357 4.22 -2.10 -20.56
N VAL A 358 4.06 -3.40 -20.27
CA VAL A 358 3.66 -4.41 -21.23
C VAL A 358 2.66 -5.34 -20.57
N VAL A 359 1.57 -5.59 -21.28
CA VAL A 359 0.56 -6.58 -20.89
C VAL A 359 0.39 -7.52 -22.08
N ASP A 360 0.88 -8.75 -21.95
CA ASP A 360 0.72 -9.79 -22.99
C ASP A 360 -0.47 -10.71 -22.69
N VAL A 361 -0.83 -10.86 -21.40
CA VAL A 361 -1.96 -11.68 -20.95
C VAL A 361 -2.71 -10.92 -19.87
N LEU A 362 -4.04 -10.89 -20.00
CA LEU A 362 -4.89 -10.32 -18.95
C LEU A 362 -4.93 -11.23 -17.72
N PRO A 363 -4.78 -10.67 -16.51
CA PRO A 363 -4.87 -11.45 -15.29
C PRO A 363 -6.28 -12.01 -15.11
N ILE A 364 -6.37 -13.27 -14.71
CA ILE A 364 -7.63 -13.90 -14.31
C ILE A 364 -7.92 -13.44 -12.88
N THR A 365 -8.46 -12.23 -12.74
CA THR A 365 -8.93 -11.71 -11.45
C THR A 365 -10.46 -11.66 -11.43
N PRO A 366 -11.11 -12.24 -10.41
CA PRO A 366 -12.52 -11.98 -10.19
C PRO A 366 -12.66 -10.49 -9.86
N ASP A 367 -13.30 -9.75 -10.76
CA ASP A 367 -13.55 -8.33 -10.58
C ASP A 367 -14.70 -8.16 -9.58
N PRO A 368 -14.48 -7.60 -8.38
CA PRO A 368 -15.54 -7.39 -7.40
C PRO A 368 -16.62 -6.42 -7.88
N ARG A 369 -16.36 -5.67 -8.97
CA ARG A 369 -17.34 -4.81 -9.63
C ARG A 369 -18.18 -5.55 -10.69
N SER A 370 -17.86 -6.81 -10.99
CA SER A 370 -18.62 -7.59 -11.98
C SER A 370 -19.94 -8.09 -11.38
N VAL A 371 -21.04 -7.43 -11.73
CA VAL A 371 -22.38 -7.99 -11.53
C VAL A 371 -22.62 -9.03 -12.63
N VAL A 372 -23.24 -10.16 -12.31
CA VAL A 372 -23.42 -11.33 -13.20
C VAL A 372 -24.14 -10.97 -14.52
N ASP A 373 -24.97 -9.92 -14.53
CA ASP A 373 -25.71 -9.43 -15.71
C ASP A 373 -24.89 -8.46 -16.61
N ASP A 374 -23.66 -8.06 -16.22
CA ASP A 374 -22.93 -6.92 -16.79
C ASP A 374 -21.84 -7.29 -17.84
N VAL A 375 -21.74 -8.57 -18.23
CA VAL A 375 -20.59 -9.10 -19.00
C VAL A 375 -20.88 -9.33 -20.49
N ALA A 376 -22.15 -9.44 -20.91
CA ALA A 376 -22.49 -9.90 -22.27
C ALA A 376 -22.02 -8.97 -23.41
N MET A 377 -21.76 -7.68 -23.13
CA MET A 377 -21.30 -6.67 -24.10
C MET A 377 -20.04 -5.94 -23.63
N ALA A 378 -19.28 -6.55 -22.71
CA ALA A 378 -18.03 -6.00 -22.19
C ALA A 378 -16.83 -6.66 -22.88
N VAL A 379 -15.99 -5.87 -23.55
CA VAL A 379 -14.72 -6.34 -24.14
C VAL A 379 -13.55 -5.86 -23.30
N SER A 380 -12.54 -6.71 -23.12
CA SER A 380 -11.38 -6.38 -22.29
C SER A 380 -10.25 -5.85 -23.17
N ILE A 381 -9.73 -4.67 -22.84
CA ILE A 381 -8.73 -3.98 -23.67
C ILE A 381 -7.36 -3.86 -23.03
N GLY A 382 -7.23 -4.20 -21.75
CA GLY A 382 -6.00 -3.97 -20.99
C GLY A 382 -6.25 -4.00 -19.48
N ILE A 383 -5.43 -3.24 -18.75
CA ILE A 383 -5.57 -3.01 -17.32
C ILE A 383 -5.63 -1.51 -17.02
N GLU A 384 -6.58 -1.09 -16.20
CA GLU A 384 -6.77 0.29 -15.76
C GLU A 384 -6.34 0.44 -14.31
N ASP A 385 -5.79 1.61 -13.95
CA ASP A 385 -5.29 1.90 -12.62
C ASP A 385 -6.18 2.90 -11.87
N ASP A 386 -6.53 2.55 -10.61
CA ASP A 386 -7.30 3.38 -9.68
C ASP A 386 -6.46 4.16 -8.64
N ASP A 387 -5.16 4.29 -8.91
CA ASP A 387 -4.09 4.82 -8.05
C ASP A 387 -3.61 3.86 -6.94
N THR A 388 -4.33 2.76 -6.66
CA THR A 388 -3.95 1.80 -5.60
C THR A 388 -3.90 0.36 -6.08
N VAL A 389 -4.86 -0.07 -6.89
CA VAL A 389 -4.91 -1.38 -7.52
C VAL A 389 -5.24 -1.18 -8.99
N TRP A 390 -4.65 -1.98 -9.86
CA TRP A 390 -5.11 -2.07 -11.25
C TRP A 390 -6.17 -3.16 -11.40
N HIS A 391 -7.09 -2.96 -12.34
CA HIS A 391 -8.20 -3.86 -12.65
C HIS A 391 -8.24 -4.09 -14.16
N VAL A 392 -8.91 -5.14 -14.63
CA VAL A 392 -9.08 -5.35 -16.07
C VAL A 392 -9.90 -4.20 -16.64
N ALA A 393 -9.33 -3.48 -17.62
CA ALA A 393 -10.01 -2.41 -18.33
C ALA A 393 -11.03 -3.01 -19.30
N ARG A 394 -12.32 -2.82 -19.01
CA ARG A 394 -13.43 -3.29 -19.83
C ARG A 394 -14.15 -2.14 -20.50
N LEU A 395 -14.39 -2.26 -21.81
CA LEU A 395 -15.24 -1.36 -22.57
C LEU A 395 -16.61 -1.97 -22.75
N ARG A 396 -17.64 -1.16 -22.50
CA ARG A 396 -19.03 -1.54 -22.73
C ARG A 396 -19.45 -1.09 -24.11
N LEU A 397 -19.61 -2.05 -25.02
CA LEU A 397 -20.00 -1.78 -26.41
C LEU A 397 -21.45 -1.27 -26.52
N ASP A 398 -22.24 -1.39 -25.45
CA ASP A 398 -23.62 -0.93 -25.33
C ASP A 398 -23.80 0.47 -24.72
N ARG A 399 -22.70 1.15 -24.37
CA ARG A 399 -22.74 2.51 -23.82
C ARG A 399 -22.55 3.63 -24.87
N GLY A 400 -22.41 3.26 -26.15
CA GLY A 400 -22.27 4.20 -27.26
C GLY A 400 -20.94 4.04 -27.98
N ASN A 401 -20.65 4.99 -28.88
CA ASN A 401 -19.48 4.92 -29.75
C ASN A 401 -18.16 5.13 -28.96
N ILE A 402 -17.09 4.60 -29.54
CA ILE A 402 -15.75 4.58 -28.97
C ILE A 402 -14.82 5.36 -29.89
N ALA A 403 -14.15 6.37 -29.36
CA ALA A 403 -13.11 7.10 -30.09
C ALA A 403 -11.72 6.80 -29.51
N ILE A 404 -10.80 6.40 -30.37
CA ILE A 404 -9.41 6.12 -30.06
C ILE A 404 -8.58 7.27 -30.63
N ILE A 405 -8.08 8.14 -29.76
CA ILE A 405 -7.55 9.45 -30.12
C ILE A 405 -6.07 9.54 -29.75
N GLY A 406 -5.24 10.11 -30.62
CA GLY A 406 -3.83 10.41 -30.30
C GLY A 406 -2.95 10.46 -31.53
N ARG A 407 -1.63 10.62 -31.37
CA ARG A 407 -0.69 10.72 -32.50
C ARG A 407 -0.41 9.36 -33.16
N SER A 408 0.11 9.38 -34.38
CA SER A 408 0.62 8.17 -35.05
C SER A 408 1.74 7.52 -34.24
N GLY A 409 1.79 6.18 -34.24
CA GLY A 409 2.81 5.40 -33.53
C GLY A 409 2.45 4.94 -32.11
N GLY A 410 1.35 5.41 -31.50
CA GLY A 410 0.99 5.06 -30.10
C GLY A 410 0.24 3.73 -29.89
N GLY A 411 0.01 2.93 -30.92
CA GLY A 411 -0.75 1.66 -30.82
C GLY A 411 -2.28 1.79 -30.98
N ARG A 412 -2.79 2.92 -31.48
CA ARG A 412 -4.22 3.18 -31.71
C ARG A 412 -4.91 2.13 -32.59
N SER A 413 -4.33 1.84 -33.75
CA SER A 413 -4.82 0.81 -34.68
C SER A 413 -4.78 -0.58 -34.05
N SER A 414 -3.78 -0.87 -33.21
CA SER A 414 -3.69 -2.12 -32.46
C SER A 414 -4.83 -2.26 -31.45
N VAL A 415 -5.20 -1.18 -30.75
CA VAL A 415 -6.37 -1.18 -29.85
C VAL A 415 -7.68 -1.33 -30.63
N LEU A 416 -7.81 -0.69 -31.80
CA LEU A 416 -8.99 -0.89 -32.66
C LEU A 416 -9.11 -2.36 -33.08
N GLY A 417 -8.01 -2.97 -33.50
CA GLY A 417 -7.94 -4.40 -33.83
C GLY A 417 -8.29 -5.30 -32.66
N LEU A 418 -7.82 -4.98 -31.45
CA LEU A 418 -8.18 -5.69 -30.22
C LEU A 418 -9.68 -5.60 -29.92
N VAL A 419 -10.26 -4.39 -29.97
CA VAL A 419 -11.70 -4.18 -29.75
C VAL A 419 -12.52 -4.95 -30.79
N ALA A 420 -12.10 -4.93 -32.05
CA ALA A 420 -12.72 -5.70 -33.12
C ALA A 420 -12.67 -7.20 -32.86
N ASP A 421 -11.51 -7.74 -32.47
CA ASP A 421 -11.37 -9.17 -32.21
C ASP A 421 -12.18 -9.63 -30.98
N GLU A 422 -12.11 -8.89 -29.88
CA GLU A 422 -12.90 -9.16 -28.68
C GLU A 422 -14.41 -9.03 -28.94
N ALA A 423 -14.84 -8.07 -29.77
CA ALA A 423 -16.24 -7.94 -30.19
C ALA A 423 -16.72 -9.17 -30.97
N ARG A 424 -15.88 -9.73 -31.85
CA ARG A 424 -16.20 -10.99 -32.55
C ARG A 424 -16.34 -12.16 -31.57
N ARG A 425 -15.50 -12.22 -30.53
CA ARG A 425 -15.56 -13.28 -29.50
C ARG A 425 -16.85 -13.25 -28.69
N VAL A 426 -17.39 -12.06 -28.41
CA VAL A 426 -18.71 -11.91 -27.77
C VAL A 426 -19.89 -12.05 -28.75
N GLY A 427 -19.62 -12.37 -30.03
CA GLY A 427 -20.62 -12.70 -31.04
C GLY A 427 -21.17 -11.52 -31.83
N LEU A 428 -20.54 -10.35 -31.78
CA LEU A 428 -20.92 -9.19 -32.59
C LEU A 428 -20.36 -9.31 -34.01
N ARG A 429 -21.15 -8.84 -34.99
CA ARG A 429 -20.67 -8.67 -36.36
C ARG A 429 -19.81 -7.42 -36.42
N VAL A 430 -18.53 -7.58 -36.75
CA VAL A 430 -17.60 -6.45 -36.89
C VAL A 430 -17.37 -6.15 -38.35
N MET A 431 -17.40 -4.87 -38.68
CA MET A 431 -17.43 -4.43 -40.06
C MET A 431 -16.58 -3.18 -40.29
N ASP A 432 -15.71 -3.20 -41.30
CA ASP A 432 -14.82 -2.09 -41.63
C ASP A 432 -15.50 -1.11 -42.60
N VAL A 433 -15.60 0.16 -42.20
CA VAL A 433 -16.25 1.22 -42.98
C VAL A 433 -15.51 1.50 -44.30
N CYS A 434 -14.20 1.23 -44.34
CA CYS A 434 -13.34 1.49 -45.50
C CYS A 434 -13.27 0.32 -46.48
N ASP A 435 -13.82 -0.86 -46.15
CA ASP A 435 -13.78 -2.04 -47.02
C ASP A 435 -14.55 -1.80 -48.34
N THR A 436 -14.06 -2.37 -49.42
CA THR A 436 -14.70 -2.33 -50.73
C THR A 436 -15.89 -3.29 -50.83
N ALA A 437 -15.87 -4.43 -50.13
CA ALA A 437 -17.00 -5.36 -50.05
C ALA A 437 -18.24 -4.73 -49.38
N TRP A 438 -18.00 -3.67 -48.63
CA TRP A 438 -18.99 -2.83 -47.97
C TRP A 438 -19.75 -1.89 -48.91
N ARG A 439 -19.17 -1.57 -50.08
CA ARG A 439 -19.76 -0.63 -51.04
C ARG A 439 -21.05 -1.16 -51.66
N ASP A 440 -21.20 -2.49 -51.72
CA ASP A 440 -22.34 -3.18 -52.35
C ASP A 440 -23.51 -3.49 -51.41
N MET A 441 -23.41 -3.17 -50.10
CA MET A 441 -24.54 -3.32 -49.18
C MET A 441 -25.54 -2.17 -49.34
N PRO A 442 -26.86 -2.46 -49.40
CA PRO A 442 -27.88 -1.42 -49.45
C PRO A 442 -27.81 -0.54 -48.20
N PRO A 443 -28.14 0.76 -48.30
CA PRO A 443 -28.17 1.64 -47.13
C PRO A 443 -29.07 1.05 -46.04
N LEU A 444 -28.63 1.15 -44.80
CA LEU A 444 -29.40 0.65 -43.66
C LEU A 444 -30.83 1.23 -43.71
N PRO A 445 -31.88 0.40 -43.53
CA PRO A 445 -33.24 0.89 -43.53
C PRO A 445 -33.41 1.92 -42.41
N ARG A 446 -33.89 3.12 -42.75
CA ARG A 446 -34.25 4.14 -41.76
C ARG A 446 -35.38 3.60 -40.88
N VAL A 447 -35.08 3.28 -39.62
CA VAL A 447 -36.10 2.85 -38.66
C VAL A 447 -36.85 4.08 -38.17
N PRO A 448 -38.19 4.16 -38.28
CA PRO A 448 -38.97 5.26 -37.74
C PRO A 448 -38.83 5.30 -36.21
N HIS A 449 -38.79 6.51 -35.63
CA HIS A 449 -38.75 6.77 -34.19
C HIS A 449 -39.59 5.76 -33.37
N MET A 450 -38.92 4.82 -32.70
CA MET A 450 -39.56 3.90 -31.75
C MET A 450 -39.49 4.48 -30.34
N SER A 451 -40.60 4.34 -29.61
CA SER A 451 -40.75 4.77 -28.23
C SER A 451 -39.75 4.06 -27.29
N PRO A 452 -39.28 4.75 -26.22
CA PRO A 452 -38.31 4.19 -25.28
C PRO A 452 -39.00 3.15 -24.38
N GLY A 453 -38.99 1.89 -24.81
CA GLY A 453 -39.59 0.82 -24.02
C GLY A 453 -39.36 -0.57 -24.61
N ARG A 454 -38.44 -1.31 -23.99
CA ARG A 454 -38.19 -2.77 -24.14
C ARG A 454 -37.53 -3.25 -25.44
N HIS A 455 -36.23 -3.02 -25.54
CA HIS A 455 -35.27 -3.98 -26.09
C HIS A 455 -34.10 -4.05 -25.10
N ARG A 456 -33.78 -5.22 -24.51
CA ARG A 456 -32.70 -5.25 -23.51
C ARG A 456 -31.28 -5.31 -24.10
N HIS A 457 -31.09 -5.80 -25.34
CA HIS A 457 -29.80 -5.71 -26.04
C HIS A 457 -30.03 -5.44 -27.53
N GLY A 458 -30.00 -4.16 -27.91
CA GLY A 458 -30.23 -3.66 -29.26
C GLY A 458 -28.95 -3.23 -29.96
N ILE A 459 -27.99 -4.13 -30.14
CA ILE A 459 -26.80 -3.89 -30.98
C ILE A 459 -26.57 -5.13 -31.81
N ARG A 460 -26.52 -4.99 -33.13
CA ARG A 460 -26.23 -6.12 -34.04
C ARG A 460 -24.89 -6.02 -34.74
N GLU A 461 -24.26 -4.84 -34.78
CA GLU A 461 -23.03 -4.62 -35.54
C GLU A 461 -22.11 -3.60 -34.84
N LEU A 462 -20.80 -3.87 -34.88
CA LEU A 462 -19.74 -2.93 -34.54
C LEU A 462 -19.09 -2.45 -35.83
N TRP A 463 -19.12 -1.16 -36.08
CA TRP A 463 -18.45 -0.56 -37.22
C TRP A 463 -17.08 -0.04 -36.78
N VAL A 464 -16.03 -0.41 -37.52
CA VAL A 464 -14.67 0.03 -37.25
C VAL A 464 -14.18 0.94 -38.36
N ALA A 465 -13.52 2.02 -37.99
CA ALA A 465 -12.88 2.94 -38.93
C ALA A 465 -11.49 3.31 -38.40
N ASP A 466 -10.44 2.83 -39.06
CA ASP A 466 -9.08 3.31 -38.80
C ASP A 466 -8.82 4.60 -39.60
N ASP A 467 -8.00 5.49 -39.04
CA ASP A 467 -7.64 6.79 -39.64
C ASP A 467 -8.83 7.65 -40.12
N ALA A 468 -9.79 7.89 -39.21
CA ALA A 468 -11.07 8.51 -39.52
C ALA A 468 -11.06 10.05 -39.61
N ASP A 469 -9.91 10.73 -39.51
CA ASP A 469 -9.86 12.21 -39.49
C ASP A 469 -10.51 12.83 -40.75
N GLU A 470 -10.22 12.30 -41.94
CA GLU A 470 -10.83 12.77 -43.20
C GLU A 470 -12.30 12.36 -43.32
N LEU A 471 -12.68 11.19 -42.81
CA LEU A 471 -14.06 10.68 -42.86
C LEU A 471 -15.00 11.48 -41.93
N LEU A 472 -14.45 12.04 -40.85
CA LEU A 472 -15.17 12.87 -39.89
C LEU A 472 -15.37 14.31 -40.37
N ASP A 473 -14.64 14.77 -41.40
CA ASP A 473 -14.82 16.12 -41.94
C ASP A 473 -16.28 16.30 -42.44
N PRO A 474 -17.03 17.28 -41.90
CA PRO A 474 -18.40 17.55 -42.33
C PRO A 474 -18.54 17.89 -43.82
N LEU A 475 -17.46 18.37 -44.46
CA LEU A 475 -17.43 18.73 -45.88
C LEU A 475 -17.01 17.57 -46.79
N ASN A 476 -16.62 16.43 -46.23
CA ASN A 476 -16.26 15.26 -47.01
C ASN A 476 -17.52 14.48 -47.44
N ASP A 477 -17.79 14.50 -48.73
CA ASP A 477 -18.94 13.84 -49.37
C ASP A 477 -18.63 12.42 -49.88
N ASP A 478 -17.45 11.85 -49.55
CA ASP A 478 -17.17 10.44 -49.82
C ASP A 478 -18.29 9.56 -49.21
N PRO A 479 -18.85 8.61 -49.97
CA PRO A 479 -19.85 7.67 -49.45
C PRO A 479 -19.46 7.02 -48.11
N ALA A 480 -18.18 6.70 -47.88
CA ALA A 480 -17.69 6.16 -46.61
C ALA A 480 -17.80 7.19 -45.47
N ALA A 481 -17.46 8.45 -45.73
CA ALA A 481 -17.53 9.56 -44.77
C ALA A 481 -18.99 9.86 -44.38
N VAL A 482 -19.90 9.92 -45.35
CA VAL A 482 -21.34 10.10 -45.10
C VAL A 482 -21.91 8.95 -44.27
N ARG A 483 -21.49 7.70 -44.54
CA ARG A 483 -21.93 6.52 -43.79
C ARG A 483 -21.41 6.51 -42.36
N LEU A 484 -20.12 6.81 -42.14
CA LEU A 484 -19.55 6.89 -40.80
C LEU A 484 -20.34 7.89 -39.94
N ARG A 485 -20.59 9.09 -40.48
CA ARG A 485 -21.38 10.13 -39.80
C ARG A 485 -22.83 9.73 -39.54
N ALA A 486 -23.43 8.92 -40.41
CA ALA A 486 -24.76 8.35 -40.19
C ALA A 486 -24.74 7.29 -39.08
N GLY A 487 -23.74 6.41 -39.06
CA GLY A 487 -23.56 5.38 -38.05
C GLY A 487 -23.35 5.96 -36.65
N LEU A 488 -22.59 7.06 -36.52
CA LEU A 488 -22.41 7.77 -35.25
C LEU A 488 -23.73 8.24 -34.61
N ARG A 489 -24.78 8.44 -35.42
CA ARG A 489 -26.11 8.89 -34.99
C ARG A 489 -27.11 7.74 -34.88
N ASP A 490 -26.75 6.53 -35.30
CA ASP A 490 -27.62 5.36 -35.26
C ASP A 490 -27.48 4.67 -33.89
N GLY A 491 -28.59 4.52 -33.18
CA GLY A 491 -28.60 3.84 -31.88
C GLY A 491 -28.51 2.31 -31.96
N ASN A 492 -28.55 1.72 -33.16
CA ASN A 492 -28.48 0.26 -33.36
C ASN A 492 -27.07 -0.25 -33.71
N VAL A 493 -26.14 0.67 -33.92
CA VAL A 493 -24.76 0.41 -34.32
C VAL A 493 -23.84 1.05 -33.28
N THR A 494 -22.80 0.32 -32.89
CA THR A 494 -21.69 0.92 -32.14
C THR A 494 -20.58 1.22 -33.12
N VAL A 495 -20.09 2.46 -33.16
CA VAL A 495 -18.94 2.83 -33.98
C VAL A 495 -17.69 2.88 -33.09
N ALA A 496 -16.63 2.20 -33.48
CA ALA A 496 -15.29 2.35 -32.93
C ALA A 496 -14.38 2.98 -33.99
N LEU A 497 -13.80 4.14 -33.70
CA LEU A 497 -12.99 4.87 -34.67
C LEU A 497 -11.64 5.28 -34.10
N VAL A 498 -10.64 5.39 -34.96
CA VAL A 498 -9.33 5.96 -34.66
C VAL A 498 -9.24 7.34 -35.29
N ALA A 499 -8.78 8.33 -34.53
CA ALA A 499 -8.53 9.68 -35.03
C ALA A 499 -7.23 10.25 -34.46
N GLY A 500 -6.55 11.07 -35.25
CA GLY A 500 -5.42 11.89 -34.85
C GLY A 500 -5.82 13.05 -33.95
N THR A 501 -7.04 13.56 -34.12
CA THR A 501 -7.53 14.75 -33.41
C THR A 501 -8.93 14.54 -32.81
N ALA A 502 -9.23 15.31 -31.76
CA ALA A 502 -10.58 15.36 -31.18
C ALA A 502 -11.49 16.43 -31.85
N ARG A 503 -11.05 17.06 -32.95
CA ARG A 503 -11.70 18.24 -33.53
C ARG A 503 -13.16 18.00 -33.94
N HIS A 504 -13.43 16.84 -34.52
CA HIS A 504 -14.74 16.47 -35.06
C HIS A 504 -15.45 15.41 -34.20
N ILE A 505 -14.96 15.15 -32.99
CA ILE A 505 -15.49 14.12 -32.10
C ILE A 505 -16.04 14.80 -30.85
N SER A 506 -17.36 14.93 -30.75
CA SER A 506 -17.97 15.44 -29.52
C SER A 506 -18.09 14.32 -28.47
N VAL A 507 -18.16 14.71 -27.20
CA VAL A 507 -18.41 13.76 -26.08
C VAL A 507 -19.77 13.05 -26.24
N GLN A 508 -20.73 13.69 -26.91
CA GLN A 508 -22.04 13.08 -27.19
C GLN A 508 -21.94 12.02 -28.28
N ASP A 509 -21.10 12.26 -29.28
CA ASP A 509 -20.90 11.32 -30.39
C ASP A 509 -20.08 10.11 -29.94
N ALA A 510 -19.10 10.29 -29.06
CA ALA A 510 -18.26 9.24 -28.50
C ALA A 510 -18.12 9.39 -26.97
N PRO A 511 -19.02 8.78 -26.17
CA PRO A 511 -18.97 8.86 -24.71
C PRO A 511 -17.77 8.09 -24.13
N ILE A 512 -17.29 7.06 -24.84
CA ILE A 512 -16.08 6.31 -24.47
C ILE A 512 -14.92 6.83 -25.33
N ARG A 513 -13.84 7.25 -24.68
CA ARG A 513 -12.65 7.77 -25.37
C ARG A 513 -11.38 7.14 -24.81
N ILE A 514 -10.53 6.63 -25.68
CA ILE A 514 -9.22 6.09 -25.36
C ILE A 514 -8.21 7.08 -25.91
N VAL A 515 -7.63 7.90 -25.04
CA VAL A 515 -6.75 9.00 -25.45
C VAL A 515 -5.31 8.65 -25.16
N PHE A 516 -4.48 8.58 -26.20
CA PHE A 516 -3.03 8.39 -26.08
C PHE A 516 -2.37 9.76 -25.86
N PRO A 517 -1.77 9.99 -24.67
CA PRO A 517 -1.21 11.29 -24.34
C PRO A 517 0.06 11.56 -25.16
N THR A 518 0.33 12.83 -25.45
CA THR A 518 1.46 13.25 -26.29
C THR A 518 2.60 13.90 -25.52
N GLY A 519 2.41 14.19 -24.23
CA GLY A 519 3.39 14.87 -23.37
C GLY A 519 3.33 16.39 -23.44
N ASP A 520 2.53 16.95 -24.35
CA ASP A 520 2.25 18.38 -24.41
C ASP A 520 0.91 18.63 -23.71
N ARG A 521 0.98 19.21 -22.51
CA ARG A 521 -0.20 19.46 -21.67
C ARG A 521 -1.30 20.24 -22.39
N ALA A 522 -0.95 21.22 -23.23
CA ALA A 522 -1.97 22.00 -23.94
C ALA A 522 -2.68 21.16 -25.01
N HIS A 523 -1.90 20.34 -25.71
CA HIS A 523 -2.43 19.42 -26.70
C HIS A 523 -3.28 18.31 -26.05
N ASP A 524 -2.81 17.72 -24.95
CA ASP A 524 -3.50 16.63 -24.25
C ASP A 524 -4.86 17.08 -23.66
N VAL A 525 -4.95 18.31 -23.16
CA VAL A 525 -6.25 18.91 -22.77
C VAL A 525 -7.15 19.05 -23.99
N MET A 526 -6.63 19.46 -25.15
CA MET A 526 -7.41 19.58 -26.39
C MET A 526 -7.90 18.21 -26.89
N LEU A 527 -7.14 17.14 -26.67
CA LEU A 527 -7.57 15.76 -26.94
C LEU A 527 -8.65 15.26 -25.95
N GLY A 528 -8.90 16.01 -24.88
CA GLY A 528 -9.97 15.74 -23.93
C GLY A 528 -9.51 15.10 -22.61
N ILE A 529 -8.20 15.00 -22.35
CA ILE A 529 -7.69 14.50 -21.07
C ILE A 529 -7.95 15.55 -19.98
N PRO A 530 -8.63 15.20 -18.88
CA PRO A 530 -8.86 16.13 -17.79
C PRO A 530 -7.55 16.66 -17.18
N PRO A 531 -7.43 17.95 -16.84
CA PRO A 531 -6.20 18.51 -16.24
C PRO A 531 -5.73 17.78 -14.97
N ALA A 532 -6.67 17.27 -14.17
CA ALA A 532 -6.39 16.48 -12.97
C ALA A 532 -5.73 15.12 -13.27
N MET A 533 -5.99 14.54 -14.46
CA MET A 533 -5.31 13.32 -14.91
C MET A 533 -3.89 13.65 -15.42
N LEU A 534 -3.70 14.79 -16.07
CA LEU A 534 -2.37 15.22 -16.54
C LEU A 534 -1.38 15.50 -15.40
N SER A 535 -1.85 15.80 -14.19
CA SER A 535 -0.98 15.88 -13.01
C SER A 535 -0.56 14.52 -12.46
N LYS A 536 -1.23 13.43 -12.86
CA LYS A 536 -0.93 12.06 -12.40
C LYS A 536 0.01 11.30 -13.35
N LEU A 537 0.01 11.65 -14.63
CA LEU A 537 0.88 11.02 -15.62
C LEU A 537 2.34 11.34 -15.34
N SER A 538 3.15 10.29 -15.22
CA SER A 538 4.61 10.33 -15.14
C SER A 538 5.23 10.56 -16.52
N HIS A 539 6.55 10.81 -16.56
CA HIS A 539 7.27 10.94 -17.82
C HIS A 539 7.20 9.64 -18.66
N ASP A 540 7.25 8.49 -17.99
CA ASP A 540 7.25 7.17 -18.65
C ASP A 540 5.88 6.88 -19.28
N ASP A 541 4.80 7.40 -18.70
CA ASP A 541 3.45 7.21 -19.27
C ASP A 541 3.29 7.80 -20.69
N TYR A 542 4.13 8.75 -21.09
CA TYR A 542 4.12 9.31 -22.45
C TYR A 542 4.98 8.50 -23.43
N ALA A 543 5.89 7.67 -22.93
CA ALA A 543 6.87 6.93 -23.72
C ALA A 543 6.51 5.46 -23.89
N VAL A 544 5.63 4.92 -23.04
CA VAL A 544 5.22 3.50 -23.07
C VAL A 544 4.15 3.28 -24.15
N ASP A 545 4.44 2.40 -25.10
CA ASP A 545 3.49 1.97 -26.11
C ASP A 545 2.26 1.30 -25.47
N GLY A 546 1.05 1.67 -25.92
CA GLY A 546 -0.20 1.15 -25.35
C GLY A 546 -0.66 1.84 -24.07
N ARG A 547 0.13 2.78 -23.51
CA ARG A 547 -0.30 3.62 -22.39
C ARG A 547 -1.30 4.67 -22.88
N CYS A 548 -2.46 4.71 -22.25
CA CYS A 548 -3.51 5.65 -22.60
C CYS A 548 -4.32 6.11 -21.37
N VAL A 549 -5.15 7.13 -21.56
CA VAL A 549 -6.18 7.52 -20.61
C VAL A 549 -7.52 7.04 -21.14
N LEU A 550 -8.16 6.14 -20.40
CA LEU A 550 -9.51 5.67 -20.67
C LEU A 550 -10.51 6.62 -20.02
N LEU A 551 -11.39 7.20 -20.83
CA LEU A 551 -12.50 8.03 -20.42
C LEU A 551 -13.81 7.27 -20.68
N ASP A 552 -14.54 6.94 -19.63
CA ASP A 552 -15.87 6.30 -19.70
C ASP A 552 -16.85 7.11 -18.85
N GLY A 553 -17.64 7.95 -19.51
CA GLY A 553 -18.54 8.90 -18.84
C GLY A 553 -17.76 9.89 -17.97
N ALA A 554 -18.03 9.90 -16.67
CA ALA A 554 -17.34 10.75 -15.70
C ALA A 554 -16.02 10.16 -15.19
N ARG A 555 -15.70 8.91 -15.55
CA ARG A 555 -14.52 8.20 -15.08
C ARG A 555 -13.35 8.44 -16.03
N ALA A 556 -12.18 8.69 -15.44
CA ALA A 556 -10.91 8.75 -16.15
C ALA A 556 -9.88 7.89 -15.41
N SER A 557 -9.21 7.00 -16.13
CA SER A 557 -8.19 6.09 -15.57
C SER A 557 -6.98 5.96 -16.51
N ILE A 558 -5.78 5.85 -15.93
CA ILE A 558 -4.59 5.48 -16.70
C ILE A 558 -4.72 4.00 -17.02
N THR A 559 -4.54 3.63 -18.28
CA THR A 559 -4.75 2.27 -18.77
C THR A 559 -3.53 1.82 -19.57
N GLN A 560 -3.06 0.60 -19.30
CA GLN A 560 -2.13 -0.09 -20.19
C GLN A 560 -2.93 -1.05 -21.07
N CYS A 561 -2.93 -0.81 -22.38
CA CYS A 561 -3.60 -1.68 -23.33
C CYS A 561 -2.87 -3.03 -23.45
N LEU A 562 -3.64 -4.09 -23.70
CA LEU A 562 -3.11 -5.39 -24.04
C LEU A 562 -2.34 -5.27 -25.37
N ARG A 563 -1.13 -5.84 -25.41
CA ARG A 563 -0.34 -5.90 -26.63
C ARG A 563 -1.05 -6.80 -27.63
N TYR A 564 -1.56 -6.17 -28.68
CA TYR A 564 -2.22 -6.89 -29.77
C TYR A 564 -1.21 -7.27 -30.85
N GLN A 565 -0.92 -8.56 -30.97
CA GLN A 565 -0.27 -9.13 -32.15
C GLN A 565 -1.39 -9.69 -33.03
N HIS A 566 -1.56 -9.14 -34.22
CA HIS A 566 -2.49 -9.71 -35.20
C HIS A 566 -1.99 -11.13 -35.50
N LEU A 567 -2.73 -12.15 -35.08
CA LEU A 567 -2.48 -13.52 -35.54
C LEU A 567 -2.70 -13.49 -37.05
N GLN A 568 -1.62 -13.42 -37.82
CA GLN A 568 -1.65 -13.83 -39.22
C GLN A 568 -1.95 -15.32 -39.20
N ASN A 569 -3.16 -15.68 -39.61
CA ASN A 569 -3.61 -17.06 -39.81
C ASN A 569 -2.88 -17.67 -41.03
N ASP A 570 -1.55 -17.70 -41.04
CA ASP A 570 -0.73 -18.35 -42.07
C ASP A 570 0.23 -19.42 -41.53
N ASP A 571 0.30 -19.66 -40.22
CA ASP A 571 1.13 -20.74 -39.63
C ASP A 571 0.34 -21.70 -38.72
N ILE A 572 -0.84 -22.16 -39.19
CA ILE A 572 -1.32 -23.50 -38.80
C ILE A 572 -0.88 -24.46 -39.90
N SER A 573 0.43 -24.58 -40.08
CA SER A 573 0.98 -25.83 -40.60
C SER A 573 0.86 -26.86 -39.47
N VAL A 574 0.13 -27.92 -39.79
CA VAL A 574 -0.08 -29.10 -38.96
C VAL A 574 1.29 -29.69 -38.59
N GLY A 575 1.79 -29.32 -37.42
CA GLY A 575 2.92 -29.96 -36.75
C GLY A 575 2.41 -30.98 -35.73
N ALA A 576 1.94 -32.12 -36.22
CA ALA A 576 1.88 -33.33 -35.41
C ALA A 576 3.31 -33.74 -34.99
N THR A 577 3.42 -34.35 -33.81
CA THR A 577 4.62 -34.99 -33.19
C THR A 577 5.68 -33.97 -32.70
N SER A 578 6.19 -34.02 -31.46
CA SER A 578 6.47 -35.12 -30.53
C SER A 578 6.43 -34.65 -29.07
#